data_AF-A0A1V4D8Q2-F1
#
_entry.id   AF-A0A1V4D8Q2-F1
#
_cell.length_a   1.000
_cell.length_b   1.000
_cell.length_c   1.000
_cell.angle_alpha   90.00
_cell.angle_beta   90.00
_cell.angle_gamma   90.00
#
_symmetry.space_group_name_H-M   'P 1'
#
loop_
_entity.id
_entity.type
_entity.pdbx_description
1 polymer ?
#
loop_
_entity_poly.entity_id
_entity_poly.type
_entity_poly.pdbx_seq_one_letter_code
_entity_poly.pdbx_strand_id
1 'polypeptide(L)'
;MTGDAGERGPFGTWGDWAELLRVSALFTVPGDALAGAAAAGRGPNRGTALAVCASLCLYEAGMALNDWADRDVDAVERPGRPLPSGRIAPAAALTAATGLTAAGLLCAAAAGRPAFATATALAGTVWAYDLGLKNTPAGPPTMAAARALDLLLGATASARPAPGARRSALGPAALLGVHTLAVTTVSRREAVGGSPAAPLGALATAAAIAWTTTRGPAPASGRGPEAGHGAPVAVLKGTTGDAPAGGVATASFVALARALPRTGPRRAAPAGRLVAATAGAAGRAAPRGGTRAGAGASRLTGAVALPGASVSRFAAVAGAALAGGYVATVARPLAHAVLNPSPYLLQRAVGSGIRAMIPLQAVLASRAGAHRTAVGLLALVPVARRLSRKVSAT
;
A
#
# COMPACT_ATOMS: atom_id res chain seq x y z
N MET A 1 -9.84 -47.43 -12.11
CA MET A 1 -10.21 -46.03 -11.87
C MET A 1 -9.54 -45.19 -12.95
N THR A 2 -10.23 -45.05 -14.08
CA THR A 2 -9.75 -44.45 -15.32
C THR A 2 -10.89 -43.59 -15.83
N GLY A 3 -10.74 -42.26 -15.78
CA GLY A 3 -11.75 -41.33 -16.26
C GLY A 3 -11.60 -39.96 -15.59
N ASP A 4 -10.65 -39.16 -16.10
CA ASP A 4 -10.76 -37.69 -16.21
C ASP A 4 -9.51 -37.02 -16.85
N ALA A 5 -8.46 -37.79 -17.17
CA ALA A 5 -7.22 -37.25 -17.74
C ALA A 5 -7.31 -36.84 -19.23
N GLY A 6 -8.51 -36.87 -19.83
CA GLY A 6 -8.70 -36.84 -21.29
C GLY A 6 -9.07 -35.50 -21.93
N GLU A 7 -9.45 -34.46 -21.19
CA GLU A 7 -9.99 -33.22 -21.81
C GLU A 7 -9.47 -31.91 -21.20
N ARG A 8 -8.39 -31.94 -20.42
CA ARG A 8 -7.84 -30.70 -19.87
C ARG A 8 -6.86 -30.10 -20.87
N GLY A 9 -7.31 -29.08 -21.61
CA GLY A 9 -6.43 -28.26 -22.44
C GLY A 9 -5.28 -27.64 -21.62
N PRO A 10 -4.18 -27.20 -22.25
CA PRO A 10 -2.95 -26.75 -21.58
C PRO A 10 -3.12 -25.51 -20.67
N PHE A 11 -4.31 -24.92 -20.69
CA PHE A 11 -4.69 -23.74 -19.92
C PHE A 11 -5.33 -24.06 -18.57
N GLY A 12 -5.60 -25.33 -18.24
CA GLY A 12 -6.22 -25.72 -16.98
C GLY A 12 -7.67 -25.25 -16.82
N THR A 13 -8.27 -25.54 -15.66
CA THR A 13 -9.63 -25.14 -15.28
C THR A 13 -9.65 -23.90 -14.40
N TRP A 14 -10.81 -23.29 -14.18
CA TRP A 14 -10.98 -22.18 -13.23
C TRP A 14 -10.53 -22.54 -11.80
N GLY A 15 -10.71 -23.80 -11.39
CA GLY A 15 -10.26 -24.29 -10.09
C GLY A 15 -8.74 -24.30 -9.98
N ASP A 16 -8.06 -24.72 -11.05
CA ASP A 16 -6.59 -24.75 -11.10
C ASP A 16 -5.99 -23.35 -11.03
N TRP A 17 -6.60 -22.37 -11.70
CA TRP A 17 -6.20 -20.97 -11.61
C TRP A 17 -6.49 -20.37 -10.24
N ALA A 18 -7.64 -20.70 -9.61
CA ALA A 18 -7.96 -20.22 -8.27
C ALA A 18 -6.97 -20.74 -7.20
N GLU A 19 -6.50 -21.98 -7.36
CA GLU A 19 -5.44 -22.57 -6.55
C GLU A 19 -4.09 -21.86 -6.75
N LEU A 20 -3.70 -21.64 -8.02
CA LEU A 20 -2.44 -20.98 -8.40
C LEU A 20 -2.39 -19.52 -7.92
N LEU A 21 -3.46 -18.76 -8.14
CA LEU A 21 -3.58 -17.35 -7.78
C LEU A 21 -3.86 -17.13 -6.29
N ARG A 22 -4.10 -18.21 -5.51
CA ARG A 22 -4.40 -18.14 -4.06
C ARG A 22 -5.38 -17.02 -3.71
N VAL A 23 -6.49 -16.94 -4.45
CA VAL A 23 -7.51 -15.85 -4.44
C VAL A 23 -7.92 -15.38 -3.03
N SER A 24 -7.86 -16.28 -2.04
CA SER A 24 -8.10 -15.97 -0.61
C SER A 24 -7.22 -14.87 -0.03
N ALA A 25 -6.01 -14.68 -0.55
CA ALA A 25 -5.07 -13.70 -0.04
C ALA A 25 -5.33 -12.27 -0.56
N LEU A 26 -6.10 -12.14 -1.65
CA LEU A 26 -6.45 -10.85 -2.28
C LEU A 26 -7.10 -9.86 -1.32
N PHE A 27 -7.84 -10.33 -0.33
CA PHE A 27 -8.58 -9.47 0.59
C PHE A 27 -7.70 -8.68 1.56
N THR A 28 -6.40 -8.98 1.62
CA THR A 28 -5.42 -8.23 2.42
C THR A 28 -4.70 -7.14 1.63
N VAL A 29 -4.79 -7.19 0.30
CA VAL A 29 -3.99 -6.38 -0.63
C VAL A 29 -4.50 -4.93 -0.76
N PRO A 30 -5.81 -4.64 -0.87
CA PRO A 30 -6.31 -3.26 -0.98
C PRO A 30 -5.93 -2.35 0.19
N GLY A 31 -5.57 -2.93 1.34
CA GLY A 31 -5.25 -2.20 2.55
C GLY A 31 -4.02 -1.30 2.44
N ASP A 32 -3.01 -1.71 1.68
CA ASP A 32 -1.78 -0.94 1.47
C ASP A 32 -2.09 0.33 0.68
N ALA A 33 -2.84 0.20 -0.43
CA ALA A 33 -3.25 1.34 -1.25
C ALA A 33 -4.14 2.34 -0.49
N LEU A 34 -5.07 1.85 0.34
CA LEU A 34 -5.95 2.67 1.18
C LEU A 34 -5.18 3.39 2.30
N ALA A 35 -4.25 2.70 2.96
CA ALA A 35 -3.37 3.31 3.96
C ALA A 35 -2.45 4.36 3.32
N GLY A 36 -1.98 4.12 2.10
CA GLY A 36 -1.19 5.08 1.32
C GLY A 36 -1.98 6.35 0.98
N ALA A 37 -3.22 6.20 0.51
CA ALA A 37 -4.12 7.33 0.24
C ALA A 37 -4.35 8.17 1.51
N ALA A 38 -4.63 7.50 2.64
CA ALA A 38 -4.78 8.15 3.93
C ALA A 38 -3.52 8.90 4.36
N ALA A 39 -2.33 8.29 4.24
CA ALA A 39 -1.06 8.92 4.57
C ALA A 39 -0.71 10.14 3.68
N ALA A 40 -1.26 10.20 2.46
CA ALA A 40 -1.20 11.37 1.60
C ALA A 40 -2.26 12.44 1.94
N GLY A 41 -3.03 12.25 3.01
CA GLY A 41 -4.09 13.16 3.46
C GLY A 41 -5.34 13.11 2.58
N ARG A 42 -5.60 11.99 1.88
CA ARG A 42 -6.70 11.84 0.94
C ARG A 42 -7.64 10.71 1.34
N GLY A 43 -8.94 10.93 1.14
CA GLY A 43 -9.92 9.85 1.15
C GLY A 43 -9.81 8.99 -0.12
N PRO A 44 -10.39 7.77 -0.12
CA PRO A 44 -10.46 6.92 -1.29
C PRO A 44 -11.06 7.67 -2.49
N ASN A 45 -10.38 7.61 -3.64
CA ASN A 45 -10.78 8.28 -4.87
C ASN A 45 -10.44 7.42 -6.10
N ARG A 46 -10.67 7.94 -7.31
CA ARG A 46 -10.36 7.24 -8.57
C ARG A 46 -8.91 6.76 -8.65
N GLY A 47 -7.96 7.60 -8.23
CA GLY A 47 -6.53 7.24 -8.19
C GLY A 47 -6.26 6.10 -7.20
N THR A 48 -6.92 6.13 -6.04
CA THR A 48 -6.87 5.02 -5.07
C THR A 48 -7.42 3.73 -5.66
N ALA A 49 -8.55 3.78 -6.38
CA ALA A 49 -9.13 2.60 -7.02
C ALA A 49 -8.19 2.01 -8.09
N LEU A 50 -7.54 2.86 -8.89
CA LEU A 50 -6.53 2.44 -9.86
C LEU A 50 -5.30 1.82 -9.18
N ALA A 51 -4.84 2.37 -8.05
CA ALA A 51 -3.77 1.79 -7.25
C ALA A 51 -4.14 0.43 -6.65
N VAL A 52 -5.37 0.28 -6.16
CA VAL A 52 -5.87 -1.03 -5.70
C VAL A 52 -5.88 -2.03 -6.85
N CYS A 53 -6.36 -1.64 -8.04
CA CYS A 53 -6.32 -2.52 -9.22
C CYS A 53 -4.88 -2.90 -9.60
N ALA A 54 -3.97 -1.93 -9.59
CA ALA A 54 -2.56 -2.16 -9.88
C ALA A 54 -1.90 -3.11 -8.87
N SER A 55 -2.13 -2.87 -7.57
CA SER A 55 -1.65 -3.70 -6.46
C SER A 55 -2.16 -5.14 -6.56
N LEU A 56 -3.46 -5.34 -6.83
CA LEU A 56 -4.04 -6.67 -7.05
C LEU A 56 -3.41 -7.38 -8.26
N CYS A 57 -3.24 -6.68 -9.38
CA CYS A 57 -2.60 -7.25 -10.57
C CYS A 57 -1.14 -7.64 -10.30
N LEU A 58 -0.37 -6.79 -9.62
CA LEU A 58 1.04 -7.05 -9.31
C LEU A 58 1.20 -8.15 -8.25
N TYR A 59 0.29 -8.24 -7.29
CA TYR A 59 0.23 -9.34 -6.35
C TYR A 59 0.03 -10.67 -7.09
N GLU A 60 -1.00 -10.75 -7.94
CA GLU A 60 -1.31 -11.96 -8.70
C GLU A 60 -0.24 -12.32 -9.74
N ALA A 61 0.40 -11.31 -10.32
CA ALA A 61 1.57 -11.52 -11.16
C ALA A 61 2.70 -12.21 -10.39
N GLY A 62 2.98 -11.76 -9.16
CA GLY A 62 3.98 -12.40 -8.29
C GLY A 62 3.60 -13.82 -7.88
N MET A 63 2.31 -14.09 -7.63
CA MET A 63 1.82 -15.44 -7.33
C MET A 63 2.11 -16.42 -8.47
N ALA A 64 1.74 -16.03 -9.70
CA ALA A 64 1.99 -16.83 -10.88
C ALA A 64 3.49 -16.96 -11.21
N LEU A 65 4.26 -15.88 -11.05
CA LEU A 65 5.70 -15.88 -11.30
C LEU A 65 6.46 -16.74 -10.29
N ASN A 66 6.08 -16.67 -9.01
CA ASN A 66 6.68 -17.48 -7.95
C ASN A 66 6.52 -18.97 -8.25
N ASP A 67 5.32 -19.40 -8.60
CA ASP A 67 5.03 -20.80 -8.94
C ASP A 67 5.76 -21.24 -10.22
N TRP A 68 5.85 -20.35 -11.21
CA TRP A 68 6.64 -20.60 -12.41
C TRP A 68 8.13 -20.76 -12.08
N ALA A 69 8.69 -19.94 -11.19
CA ALA A 69 10.09 -19.98 -10.79
C ALA A 69 10.42 -21.22 -9.94
N ASP A 70 9.49 -21.63 -9.07
CA ASP A 70 9.68 -22.77 -8.16
C ASP A 70 9.29 -24.13 -8.76
N ARG A 71 8.79 -24.17 -10.00
CA ARG A 71 8.23 -25.39 -10.63
C ARG A 71 9.08 -26.65 -10.51
N ASP A 72 10.40 -26.54 -10.61
CA ASP A 72 11.32 -27.69 -10.56
C ASP A 72 11.52 -28.17 -9.12
N VAL A 73 11.50 -27.25 -8.15
CA VAL A 73 11.53 -27.55 -6.71
C VAL A 73 10.18 -28.14 -6.27
N ASP A 74 9.08 -27.51 -6.70
CA ASP A 74 7.73 -27.97 -6.42
C ASP A 74 7.45 -29.36 -7.02
N ALA A 75 8.10 -29.73 -8.13
CA ALA A 75 7.98 -31.08 -8.69
C ALA A 75 8.51 -32.18 -7.75
N VAL A 76 9.49 -31.84 -6.91
CA VAL A 76 10.04 -32.77 -5.91
C VAL A 76 9.26 -32.67 -4.60
N GLU A 77 9.02 -31.46 -4.10
CA GLU A 77 8.47 -31.25 -2.76
C GLU A 77 6.93 -31.33 -2.71
N ARG A 78 6.25 -30.97 -3.80
CA ARG A 78 4.78 -30.80 -3.87
C ARG A 78 4.23 -31.16 -5.26
N PRO A 79 4.35 -32.41 -5.71
CA PRO A 79 4.03 -32.80 -7.08
C PRO A 79 2.56 -32.56 -7.49
N GLY A 80 1.63 -32.42 -6.53
CA GLY A 80 0.22 -32.15 -6.79
C GLY A 80 -0.10 -30.71 -7.25
N ARG A 81 0.84 -29.77 -7.16
CA ARG A 81 0.60 -28.35 -7.51
C ARG A 81 0.29 -28.18 -9.01
N PRO A 82 -0.42 -27.10 -9.42
CA PRO A 82 -0.93 -26.99 -10.79
C PRO A 82 0.13 -27.09 -11.90
N LEU A 83 1.33 -26.54 -11.69
CA LEU A 83 2.42 -26.60 -12.68
C LEU A 83 3.10 -27.98 -12.72
N PRO A 84 3.63 -28.53 -11.60
CA PRO A 84 4.26 -29.86 -11.64
C PRO A 84 3.32 -30.99 -12.04
N SER A 85 2.04 -30.91 -11.68
CA SER A 85 1.03 -31.90 -12.07
C SER A 85 0.61 -31.80 -13.54
N GLY A 86 1.07 -30.79 -14.28
CA GLY A 86 0.73 -30.56 -15.68
C GLY A 86 -0.68 -30.00 -15.90
N ARG A 87 -1.44 -29.67 -14.84
CA ARG A 87 -2.77 -29.04 -14.95
C ARG A 87 -2.72 -27.66 -15.61
N ILE A 88 -1.63 -26.92 -15.43
CA ILE A 88 -1.36 -25.63 -16.08
C ILE A 88 0.03 -25.66 -16.71
N ALA A 89 0.13 -25.32 -18.00
CA ALA A 89 1.42 -25.23 -18.69
C ALA A 89 2.30 -24.09 -18.12
N PRO A 90 3.62 -24.29 -17.94
CA PRO A 90 4.52 -23.23 -17.46
C PRO A 90 4.47 -21.96 -18.31
N ALA A 91 4.34 -22.09 -19.63
CA ALA A 91 4.19 -20.95 -20.53
C ALA A 91 2.92 -20.12 -20.26
N ALA A 92 1.81 -20.78 -19.87
CA ALA A 92 0.57 -20.11 -19.51
C ALA A 92 0.74 -19.31 -18.21
N ALA A 93 1.40 -19.88 -17.19
CA ALA A 93 1.69 -19.20 -15.94
C ALA A 93 2.58 -17.96 -16.14
N LEU A 94 3.65 -18.07 -16.95
CA LEU A 94 4.52 -16.94 -17.27
C LEU A 94 3.79 -15.86 -18.09
N THR A 95 2.92 -16.27 -19.01
CA THR A 95 2.07 -15.34 -19.79
C THR A 95 1.09 -14.60 -18.87
N ALA A 96 0.49 -15.29 -17.91
CA ALA A 96 -0.37 -14.66 -16.91
C ALA A 96 0.41 -13.68 -16.03
N ALA A 97 1.59 -14.07 -15.53
CA ALA A 97 2.44 -13.21 -14.71
C ALA A 97 2.83 -11.91 -15.45
N THR A 98 3.27 -12.03 -16.70
CA THR A 98 3.64 -10.89 -17.55
C THR A 98 2.43 -10.01 -17.93
N GLY A 99 1.30 -10.63 -18.29
CA GLY A 99 0.06 -9.93 -18.61
C GLY A 99 -0.53 -9.16 -17.43
N LEU A 100 -0.55 -9.77 -16.24
CA LEU A 100 -0.97 -9.12 -15.00
C LEU A 100 -0.02 -7.99 -14.60
N THR A 101 1.30 -8.19 -14.77
CA THR A 101 2.27 -7.11 -14.56
C THR A 101 1.97 -5.92 -15.46
N ALA A 102 1.75 -6.16 -16.76
CA ALA A 102 1.41 -5.11 -17.72
C ALA A 102 0.09 -4.41 -17.37
N ALA A 103 -0.95 -5.16 -17.02
CA ALA A 103 -2.24 -4.60 -16.59
C ALA A 103 -2.08 -3.70 -15.36
N GLY A 104 -1.31 -4.13 -14.36
CA GLY A 104 -1.03 -3.33 -13.18
C GLY A 104 -0.28 -2.03 -13.49
N LEU A 105 0.71 -2.09 -14.37
CA LEU A 105 1.43 -0.90 -14.85
C LEU A 105 0.53 0.05 -15.65
N LEU A 106 -0.41 -0.46 -16.44
CA LEU A 106 -1.39 0.36 -17.16
C LEU A 106 -2.37 1.06 -16.20
N CYS A 107 -2.87 0.36 -15.17
CA CYS A 107 -3.67 0.98 -14.11
C CYS A 107 -2.90 2.10 -13.39
N ALA A 108 -1.62 1.86 -13.06
CA ALA A 108 -0.76 2.87 -12.43
C ALA A 108 -0.47 4.05 -13.37
N ALA A 109 -0.26 3.80 -14.67
CA ALA A 109 -0.11 4.85 -15.68
C ALA A 109 -1.36 5.73 -15.80
N ALA A 110 -2.54 5.13 -15.74
CA ALA A 110 -3.81 5.85 -15.72
C ALA A 110 -4.01 6.70 -14.45
N ALA A 111 -3.33 6.37 -13.34
CA ALA A 111 -3.30 7.19 -12.13
C ALA A 111 -2.23 8.31 -12.19
N GLY A 112 -1.26 8.22 -13.10
CA GLY A 112 -0.28 9.27 -13.40
C GLY A 112 1.18 8.81 -13.28
N ARG A 113 2.10 9.64 -13.78
CA ARG A 113 3.55 9.34 -13.84
C ARG A 113 4.18 8.91 -12.50
N PRO A 114 3.85 9.52 -11.34
CA PRO A 114 4.42 9.09 -10.07
C PRO A 114 3.98 7.70 -9.65
N ALA A 115 2.70 7.37 -9.86
CA ALA A 115 2.16 6.04 -9.59
C ALA A 115 2.79 5.00 -10.51
N PHE A 116 2.91 5.31 -11.80
CA PHE A 116 3.61 4.45 -12.76
C PHE A 116 5.05 4.16 -12.33
N ALA A 117 5.83 5.19 -11.96
CA ALA A 117 7.21 4.99 -11.51
C ALA A 117 7.29 4.10 -10.24
N THR A 118 6.40 4.30 -9.27
CA THR A 118 6.32 3.45 -8.08
C THR A 118 5.90 2.02 -8.42
N ALA A 119 4.91 1.83 -9.29
CA ALA A 119 4.46 0.51 -9.74
C ALA A 119 5.55 -0.24 -10.52
N THR A 120 6.35 0.45 -11.34
CA THR A 120 7.50 -0.15 -12.03
C THR A 120 8.57 -0.60 -11.04
N ALA A 121 8.87 0.21 -10.02
CA ALA A 121 9.80 -0.19 -8.95
C ALA A 121 9.25 -1.40 -8.16
N LEU A 122 7.96 -1.41 -7.87
CA LEU A 122 7.28 -2.53 -7.22
C LEU A 122 7.35 -3.80 -8.07
N ALA A 123 6.98 -3.73 -9.35
CA ALA A 123 7.04 -4.86 -10.28
C ALA A 123 8.47 -5.42 -10.39
N GLY A 124 9.48 -4.55 -10.51
CA GLY A 124 10.88 -4.97 -10.51
C GLY A 124 11.29 -5.66 -9.20
N THR A 125 10.78 -5.19 -8.06
CA THR A 125 11.01 -5.81 -6.75
C THR A 125 10.37 -7.19 -6.64
N VAL A 126 9.13 -7.35 -7.12
CA VAL A 126 8.42 -8.64 -7.16
C VAL A 126 9.17 -9.64 -8.02
N TRP A 127 9.54 -9.25 -9.24
CA TRP A 127 10.30 -10.11 -10.15
C TRP A 127 11.68 -10.49 -9.58
N ALA A 128 12.40 -9.54 -8.98
CA ALA A 128 13.69 -9.81 -8.35
C ALA A 128 13.55 -10.78 -7.16
N TYR A 129 12.48 -10.64 -6.37
CA TYR A 129 12.17 -11.57 -5.28
C TYR A 129 11.94 -12.99 -5.81
N ASP A 130 10.99 -13.15 -6.73
CA ASP A 130 10.52 -14.46 -7.20
C ASP A 130 11.59 -15.22 -7.99
N LEU A 131 12.40 -14.52 -8.78
CA LEU A 131 13.41 -15.14 -9.65
C LEU A 131 14.73 -15.47 -8.93
N GLY A 132 14.96 -14.98 -7.70
CA GLY A 132 16.18 -15.37 -7.00
C GLY A 132 16.40 -14.80 -5.61
N LEU A 133 15.96 -13.58 -5.31
CA LEU A 133 16.31 -12.97 -4.02
C LEU A 133 15.65 -13.66 -2.83
N LYS A 134 14.49 -14.32 -3.02
CA LYS A 134 13.76 -15.01 -1.95
C LYS A 134 14.58 -16.08 -1.20
N ASN A 135 15.54 -16.71 -1.87
CA ASN A 135 16.40 -17.75 -1.29
C ASN A 135 17.68 -17.20 -0.65
N THR A 136 18.00 -15.93 -0.88
CA THR A 136 19.20 -15.26 -0.34
C THR A 136 18.93 -14.55 0.99
N PRO A 137 19.95 -14.01 1.68
CA PRO A 137 19.76 -13.09 2.81
C PRO A 137 18.97 -11.81 2.46
N ALA A 138 18.90 -11.44 1.17
CA ALA A 138 18.15 -10.28 0.70
C ALA A 138 16.63 -10.54 0.59
N GLY A 139 16.14 -11.77 0.80
CA GLY A 139 14.73 -12.12 0.71
C GLY A 139 13.83 -11.27 1.62
N PRO A 140 14.05 -11.25 2.96
CA PRO A 140 13.23 -10.45 3.87
C PRO A 140 13.26 -8.93 3.58
N PRO A 141 14.42 -8.29 3.32
CA PRO A 141 14.46 -6.89 2.88
C PRO A 141 13.70 -6.61 1.58
N THR A 142 13.76 -7.52 0.60
CA THR A 142 13.07 -7.36 -0.69
C THR A 142 11.56 -7.44 -0.52
N MET A 143 11.07 -8.39 0.29
CA MET A 143 9.64 -8.50 0.61
C MET A 143 9.14 -7.27 1.39
N ALA A 144 9.94 -6.76 2.31
CA ALA A 144 9.66 -5.51 3.03
C ALA A 144 9.58 -4.29 2.09
N ALA A 145 10.50 -4.21 1.11
CA ALA A 145 10.50 -3.16 0.09
C ALA A 145 9.25 -3.24 -0.80
N ALA A 146 8.84 -4.45 -1.22
CA ALA A 146 7.62 -4.64 -2.00
C ALA A 146 6.39 -4.10 -1.25
N ARG A 147 6.23 -4.44 0.03
CA ARG A 147 5.12 -3.93 0.86
C ARG A 147 5.17 -2.41 1.07
N ALA A 148 6.35 -1.85 1.32
CA ALA A 148 6.49 -0.40 1.45
C ALA A 148 6.15 0.32 0.13
N LEU A 149 6.60 -0.20 -1.01
CA LEU A 149 6.30 0.34 -2.35
C LEU A 149 4.81 0.25 -2.70
N ASP A 150 4.12 -0.79 -2.27
CA ASP A 150 2.68 -0.94 -2.51
C ASP A 150 1.83 0.11 -1.75
N LEU A 151 2.21 0.42 -0.50
CA LEU A 151 1.61 1.56 0.21
C LEU A 151 1.96 2.89 -0.48
N LEU A 152 3.20 3.07 -0.91
CA LEU A 152 3.61 4.27 -1.63
C LEU A 152 2.87 4.41 -2.98
N LEU A 153 2.51 3.31 -3.65
CA LEU A 153 1.70 3.33 -4.86
C LEU A 153 0.32 3.92 -4.57
N GLY A 154 -0.32 3.53 -3.47
CA GLY A 154 -1.55 4.16 -2.99
C GLY A 154 -1.42 5.66 -2.75
N ALA A 155 -0.32 6.08 -2.13
CA ALA A 155 -0.04 7.49 -1.84
C ALA A 155 0.20 8.30 -3.12
N THR A 156 1.01 7.80 -4.06
CA THR A 156 1.38 8.50 -5.29
C THR A 156 0.25 8.55 -6.30
N ALA A 157 -0.63 7.54 -6.34
CA ALA A 157 -1.82 7.52 -7.18
C ALA A 157 -2.96 8.41 -6.65
N SER A 158 -3.06 8.57 -5.33
CA SER A 158 -4.14 9.34 -4.70
C SER A 158 -3.79 10.82 -4.52
N ALA A 159 -2.50 11.17 -4.53
CA ALA A 159 -2.04 12.53 -4.32
C ALA A 159 -2.22 13.41 -5.57
N ARG A 160 -2.84 14.59 -5.39
CA ARG A 160 -2.64 15.70 -6.33
C ARG A 160 -1.17 16.14 -6.31
N PRO A 161 -0.64 16.77 -7.38
CA PRO A 161 0.69 17.36 -7.37
C PRO A 161 0.78 18.45 -6.29
N ALA A 162 1.16 18.06 -5.08
CA ALA A 162 1.31 18.92 -3.93
C ALA A 162 2.65 18.63 -3.26
N PRO A 163 3.46 19.64 -2.92
CA PRO A 163 4.71 19.43 -2.22
C PRO A 163 4.46 18.69 -0.89
N GLY A 164 5.21 17.61 -0.64
CA GLY A 164 5.21 16.91 0.66
C GLY A 164 4.25 15.72 0.80
N ALA A 165 3.23 15.55 -0.06
CA ALA A 165 2.29 14.42 0.05
C ALA A 165 2.96 13.03 -0.06
N ARG A 166 4.06 12.93 -0.82
CA ARG A 166 4.86 11.71 -0.88
C ARG A 166 5.72 11.50 0.36
N ARG A 167 6.22 12.59 0.96
CA ARG A 167 7.07 12.53 2.15
C ARG A 167 6.27 12.10 3.37
N SER A 168 5.00 12.51 3.48
CA SER A 168 4.13 12.08 4.58
C SER A 168 3.82 10.57 4.56
N ALA A 169 3.90 9.93 3.39
CA ALA A 169 3.72 8.49 3.24
C ALA A 169 4.97 7.65 3.52
N LEU A 170 6.17 8.25 3.57
CA LEU A 170 7.41 7.51 3.83
C LEU A 170 7.46 6.87 5.22
N GLY A 171 6.97 7.58 6.24
CA GLY A 171 6.88 7.05 7.61
C GLY A 171 5.98 5.82 7.72
N PRO A 172 4.70 5.90 7.29
CA PRO A 172 3.81 4.75 7.21
C PRO A 172 4.35 3.60 6.36
N ALA A 173 4.96 3.88 5.19
CA ALA A 173 5.59 2.87 4.34
C ALA A 173 6.74 2.15 5.06
N ALA A 174 7.58 2.90 5.80
CA ALA A 174 8.67 2.33 6.57
C ALA A 174 8.16 1.45 7.72
N LEU A 175 7.12 1.87 8.45
CA LEU A 175 6.53 1.06 9.53
C LEU A 175 5.95 -0.26 9.00
N LEU A 176 5.25 -0.18 7.86
CA LEU A 176 4.73 -1.35 7.14
C LEU A 176 5.86 -2.28 6.67
N GLY A 177 6.91 -1.71 6.08
CA GLY A 177 8.09 -2.45 5.64
C GLY A 177 8.81 -3.13 6.80
N VAL A 178 8.99 -2.44 7.93
CA VAL A 178 9.62 -2.98 9.15
C VAL A 178 8.81 -4.14 9.75
N HIS A 179 7.47 -4.04 9.79
CA HIS A 179 6.61 -5.17 10.17
C HIS A 179 6.81 -6.36 9.24
N THR A 180 6.79 -6.12 7.93
CA THR A 180 6.95 -7.16 6.91
C THR A 180 8.32 -7.83 7.01
N LEU A 181 9.38 -7.04 7.24
CA LEU A 181 10.73 -7.54 7.44
C LEU A 181 10.76 -8.49 8.63
N ALA A 182 10.20 -8.08 9.77
CA ALA A 182 10.14 -8.89 10.98
C ALA A 182 9.36 -10.21 10.79
N VAL A 183 8.22 -10.17 10.11
CA VAL A 183 7.43 -11.39 9.84
C VAL A 183 8.18 -12.32 8.87
N THR A 184 8.84 -11.76 7.85
CA THR A 184 9.57 -12.53 6.84
C THR A 184 10.89 -13.11 7.40
N THR A 185 11.51 -12.46 8.38
CA THR A 185 12.68 -13.05 9.06
C THR A 185 12.28 -14.22 9.96
N VAL A 186 11.10 -14.18 10.59
CA VAL A 186 10.56 -15.33 11.34
C VAL A 186 10.24 -16.48 10.40
N SER A 187 9.64 -16.21 9.22
CA SER A 187 9.25 -17.28 8.28
C SER A 187 10.44 -18.07 7.74
N ARG A 188 11.64 -17.47 7.62
CA ARG A 188 12.86 -18.19 7.21
C ARG A 188 13.24 -19.36 8.11
N ARG A 189 12.77 -19.39 9.35
CA ARG A 189 13.04 -20.46 10.32
C ARG A 189 11.83 -21.36 10.56
N GLU A 190 10.68 -21.12 9.92
CA GLU A 190 9.43 -21.80 10.28
C GLU A 190 9.40 -23.28 9.87
N ALA A 191 10.22 -23.70 8.91
CA ALA A 191 10.35 -25.10 8.50
C ALA A 191 11.28 -25.92 9.42
N VAL A 192 12.28 -25.26 10.04
CA VAL A 192 13.35 -25.95 10.80
C VAL A 192 13.20 -25.74 12.32
N GLY A 193 12.70 -24.60 12.75
CA GLY A 193 12.62 -24.23 14.16
C GLY A 193 13.95 -23.74 14.75
N GLY A 194 14.01 -23.72 16.08
CA GLY A 194 15.26 -23.77 16.86
C GLY A 194 15.88 -22.44 17.29
N SER A 195 15.34 -21.28 16.93
CA SER A 195 15.87 -19.99 17.41
C SER A 195 14.78 -19.04 17.91
N PRO A 196 14.87 -18.56 19.17
CA PRO A 196 13.95 -17.56 19.71
C PRO A 196 14.27 -16.13 19.25
N ALA A 197 15.45 -15.89 18.65
CA ALA A 197 15.91 -14.55 18.31
C ALA A 197 15.02 -13.84 17.29
N ALA A 198 14.61 -14.53 16.22
CA ALA A 198 13.71 -13.96 15.21
C ALA A 198 12.32 -13.60 15.78
N PRO A 199 11.59 -14.50 16.47
CA PRO A 199 10.29 -14.13 17.04
C PRO A 199 10.42 -13.08 18.16
N LEU A 200 11.52 -13.05 18.92
CA LEU A 200 11.77 -12.01 19.92
C LEU A 200 12.01 -10.65 19.26
N GLY A 201 12.83 -10.61 18.21
CA GLY A 201 13.03 -9.41 17.40
C GLY A 201 11.74 -8.91 16.77
N ALA A 202 10.88 -9.81 16.28
CA ALA A 202 9.57 -9.46 15.75
C ALA A 202 8.62 -8.92 16.84
N LEU A 203 8.65 -9.48 18.05
CA LEU A 203 7.87 -8.97 19.19
C LEU A 203 8.30 -7.56 19.59
N ALA A 204 9.62 -7.33 19.71
CA ALA A 204 10.19 -6.02 20.00
C ALA A 204 9.84 -5.01 18.90
N THR A 205 9.90 -5.43 17.63
CA THR A 205 9.50 -4.61 16.48
C THR A 205 8.03 -4.23 16.55
N ALA A 206 7.13 -5.16 16.86
CA ALA A 206 5.71 -4.88 17.00
C ALA A 206 5.44 -3.87 18.13
N ALA A 207 6.11 -4.00 19.27
CA ALA A 207 6.02 -3.04 20.37
C ALA A 207 6.53 -1.65 19.96
N ALA A 208 7.66 -1.56 19.25
CA ALA A 208 8.20 -0.31 18.74
C ALA A 208 7.28 0.37 17.71
N ILE A 209 6.66 -0.40 16.82
CA ILE A 209 5.64 0.11 15.88
C ILE A 209 4.43 0.65 16.66
N ALA A 210 3.91 -0.08 17.65
CA ALA A 210 2.79 0.37 18.47
C ALA A 210 3.11 1.64 19.27
N TRP A 211 4.34 1.73 19.78
CA TRP A 211 4.82 2.91 20.50
C TRP A 211 4.94 4.15 19.59
N THR A 212 5.59 4.01 18.43
CA THR A 212 5.74 5.10 17.46
C THR A 212 4.38 5.57 16.95
N THR A 213 3.44 4.64 16.77
CA THR A 213 2.06 4.91 16.34
C THR A 213 1.16 5.46 17.44
N THR A 214 1.61 5.56 18.69
CA THR A 214 0.85 6.20 19.79
C THR A 214 1.48 7.50 20.28
N ARG A 215 2.79 7.72 20.07
CA ARG A 215 3.51 8.90 20.58
C ARG A 215 3.90 9.98 19.55
N GLY A 216 3.86 9.67 18.25
CA GLY A 216 4.25 10.68 17.24
C GLY A 216 3.17 11.76 17.05
N PRO A 217 3.51 13.06 16.97
CA PRO A 217 2.55 14.13 16.72
C PRO A 217 1.75 13.82 15.45
N ALA A 218 0.42 14.02 15.51
CA ALA A 218 -0.41 13.94 14.31
C ALA A 218 0.17 14.92 13.27
N PRO A 219 0.33 14.52 12.00
CA PRO A 219 0.76 15.46 10.97
C PRO A 219 -0.17 16.66 11.00
N ALA A 220 0.40 17.86 11.05
CA ALA A 220 -0.35 19.10 11.11
C ALA A 220 -1.41 19.08 10.01
N SER A 221 -2.67 18.94 10.41
CA SER A 221 -3.80 18.98 9.49
C SER A 221 -3.84 20.39 8.91
N GLY A 222 -3.29 20.56 7.71
CA GLY A 222 -3.79 21.58 6.80
C GLY A 222 -5.29 21.34 6.68
N ARG A 223 -6.08 22.42 6.85
CA ARG A 223 -7.55 22.49 6.83
C ARG A 223 -8.22 21.20 6.32
N GLY A 224 -9.06 20.61 7.17
CA GLY A 224 -9.90 19.48 6.81
C GLY A 224 -10.65 19.72 5.48
N PRO A 225 -11.11 18.65 4.80
CA PRO A 225 -11.88 18.81 3.58
C PRO A 225 -13.03 19.77 3.86
N GLU A 226 -13.03 20.94 3.21
CA GLU A 226 -14.17 21.85 3.26
C GLU A 226 -15.38 21.05 2.79
N ALA A 227 -16.24 20.72 3.76
CA ALA A 227 -17.64 20.52 3.48
C ALA A 227 -18.12 21.87 2.94
N GLY A 228 -18.29 21.96 1.63
CA GLY A 228 -18.80 23.14 0.95
C GLY A 228 -20.09 23.59 1.64
N HIS A 229 -19.96 24.62 2.47
CA HIS A 229 -21.09 25.40 2.93
C HIS A 229 -21.65 26.11 1.70
N GLY A 230 -22.98 26.05 1.56
CA GLY A 230 -23.71 26.54 0.40
C GLY A 230 -23.26 27.94 -0.01
N ALA A 231 -22.84 28.05 -1.27
CA ALA A 231 -22.85 29.34 -1.95
C ALA A 231 -24.31 29.81 -2.05
N PRO A 232 -24.62 31.08 -1.80
CA PRO A 232 -25.97 31.59 -2.01
C PRO A 232 -26.36 31.42 -3.47
N VAL A 233 -27.55 30.87 -3.68
CA VAL A 233 -28.20 30.70 -4.98
C VAL A 233 -28.33 32.08 -5.62
N ALA A 234 -27.52 32.34 -6.65
CA ALA A 234 -27.81 33.39 -7.60
C ALA A 234 -28.97 32.90 -8.47
N VAL A 235 -30.16 33.44 -8.21
CA VAL A 235 -31.35 33.26 -9.06
C VAL A 235 -31.04 33.86 -10.43
N LEU A 236 -30.74 33.00 -11.40
CA LEU A 236 -30.76 33.35 -12.82
C LEU A 236 -32.09 32.89 -13.41
N LYS A 237 -32.89 33.89 -13.78
CA LYS A 237 -34.22 33.78 -14.35
C LYS A 237 -34.09 33.50 -15.86
N GLY A 238 -34.51 32.31 -16.28
CA GLY A 238 -35.07 31.97 -17.61
C GLY A 238 -34.15 32.05 -18.84
N THR A 239 -34.05 30.96 -19.59
CA THR A 239 -34.87 30.76 -20.82
C THR A 239 -34.60 29.37 -21.42
N THR A 240 -35.63 28.92 -22.13
CA THR A 240 -35.94 27.63 -22.75
C THR A 240 -34.96 27.14 -23.81
N GLY A 241 -34.86 25.82 -24.02
CA GLY A 241 -34.38 25.25 -25.28
C GLY A 241 -33.84 23.81 -25.19
N ASP A 242 -34.74 22.85 -25.37
CA ASP A 242 -34.61 21.57 -26.08
C ASP A 242 -33.48 20.56 -25.78
N ALA A 243 -33.92 19.39 -25.30
CA ALA A 243 -33.24 18.10 -25.45
C ALA A 243 -33.44 17.54 -26.87
N PRO A 244 -32.65 16.53 -27.27
CA PRO A 244 -33.24 15.19 -27.20
C PRO A 244 -32.32 14.09 -26.66
N ALA A 245 -32.95 12.95 -26.46
CA ALA A 245 -32.54 11.76 -25.75
C ALA A 245 -31.75 10.72 -26.58
N GLY A 246 -31.24 9.69 -25.88
CA GLY A 246 -30.75 8.40 -26.42
C GLY A 246 -29.22 8.31 -26.43
N GLY A 247 -28.55 7.23 -26.04
CA GLY A 247 -28.95 5.86 -25.74
C GLY A 247 -27.71 5.08 -25.27
N VAL A 248 -27.97 3.84 -24.86
CA VAL A 248 -27.10 2.93 -24.11
C VAL A 248 -26.07 2.21 -25.01
N ALA A 249 -25.01 1.68 -24.38
CA ALA A 249 -24.30 0.43 -24.73
C ALA A 249 -23.06 0.44 -25.67
N THR A 250 -21.91 0.10 -25.06
CA THR A 250 -21.00 -1.04 -25.38
C THR A 250 -20.17 -1.07 -26.68
N ALA A 251 -18.97 -1.71 -26.57
CA ALA A 251 -18.03 -2.18 -27.61
C ALA A 251 -17.00 -1.15 -28.12
N SER A 252 -15.73 -1.45 -28.39
CA SER A 252 -14.88 -2.65 -28.28
C SER A 252 -13.41 -2.25 -28.45
N PHE A 253 -12.51 -3.09 -27.96
CA PHE A 253 -11.09 -3.17 -28.34
C PHE A 253 -10.92 -3.30 -29.87
N VAL A 254 -9.87 -2.68 -30.43
CA VAL A 254 -8.88 -3.25 -31.38
C VAL A 254 -8.13 -2.14 -32.15
N ALA A 255 -6.81 -2.35 -32.28
CA ALA A 255 -5.85 -1.82 -33.25
C ALA A 255 -5.46 -0.33 -33.18
N LEU A 256 -4.15 -0.09 -32.94
CA LEU A 256 -3.27 0.23 -34.07
C LEU A 256 -1.79 0.04 -33.70
N ALA A 257 -1.18 -0.96 -34.33
CA ALA A 257 0.26 -1.03 -34.52
C ALA A 257 0.64 -0.25 -35.80
N ARG A 258 1.87 0.28 -35.79
CA ARG A 258 2.64 0.86 -36.90
C ARG A 258 2.44 2.36 -37.16
N ALA A 259 3.44 3.14 -36.75
CA ALA A 259 4.33 3.81 -37.69
C ALA A 259 5.56 4.37 -36.94
N LEU A 260 6.73 3.73 -37.13
CA LEU A 260 8.02 4.42 -37.03
C LEU A 260 8.21 5.20 -38.35
N PRO A 261 8.97 6.31 -38.33
CA PRO A 261 10.32 6.17 -38.87
C PRO A 261 11.44 6.75 -38.00
N ARG A 262 12.60 6.16 -38.27
CA ARG A 262 13.93 6.39 -37.74
C ARG A 262 14.52 7.70 -38.26
N THR A 263 15.28 8.42 -37.43
CA THR A 263 16.47 9.19 -37.87
C THR A 263 17.51 9.21 -36.75
N GLY A 264 18.74 8.83 -37.09
CA GLY A 264 19.91 8.70 -36.22
C GLY A 264 20.72 10.00 -36.02
N PRO A 265 21.96 9.91 -35.49
CA PRO A 265 22.51 10.85 -34.51
C PRO A 265 23.54 11.85 -35.06
N ARG A 266 23.76 12.97 -34.36
CA ARG A 266 24.97 13.80 -34.50
C ARG A 266 25.51 14.29 -33.14
N ARG A 267 26.84 14.36 -33.08
CA ARG A 267 27.75 14.55 -31.93
C ARG A 267 28.00 16.03 -31.57
N ALA A 268 28.53 16.18 -30.35
CA ALA A 268 29.57 17.12 -29.86
C ALA A 268 29.16 18.52 -29.34
N ALA A 269 29.74 18.81 -28.16
CA ALA A 269 29.81 20.06 -27.37
C ALA A 269 30.86 21.05 -27.99
N PRO A 270 31.33 22.17 -27.34
CA PRO A 270 31.11 22.66 -25.96
C PRO A 270 31.06 24.21 -25.74
N ALA A 271 30.97 24.58 -24.46
CA ALA A 271 31.54 25.75 -23.76
C ALA A 271 30.96 27.17 -23.96
N GLY A 272 30.79 27.88 -22.82
CA GLY A 272 30.59 29.34 -22.77
C GLY A 272 30.11 29.85 -21.40
N ARG A 273 31.06 30.29 -20.55
CA ARG A 273 30.85 31.12 -19.33
C ARG A 273 30.37 32.53 -19.69
N LEU A 274 29.64 33.20 -18.80
CA LEU A 274 29.75 34.64 -18.40
C LEU A 274 28.61 34.93 -17.39
N VAL A 275 28.87 35.12 -16.10
CA VAL A 275 29.32 36.33 -15.36
C VAL A 275 28.27 37.45 -15.28
N ALA A 276 27.89 37.72 -14.03
CA ALA A 276 27.53 38.98 -13.34
C ALA A 276 26.70 40.07 -14.07
N ALA A 277 25.70 40.63 -13.38
CA ALA A 277 25.87 41.83 -12.54
C ALA A 277 24.53 42.56 -12.27
N THR A 278 24.31 42.81 -10.97
CA THR A 278 23.86 44.07 -10.32
C THR A 278 22.68 44.92 -10.82
N ALA A 279 21.85 45.34 -9.86
CA ALA A 279 21.61 46.75 -9.43
C ALA A 279 20.15 47.20 -9.35
N GLY A 280 19.86 48.04 -8.35
CA GLY A 280 18.63 48.86 -8.20
C GLY A 280 18.06 48.83 -6.77
N ALA A 281 18.67 49.52 -5.80
CA ALA A 281 18.30 50.88 -5.34
C ALA A 281 16.95 50.92 -4.59
N ALA A 282 16.92 51.05 -3.25
CA ALA A 282 17.06 52.26 -2.43
C ALA A 282 15.68 52.86 -2.03
N GLY A 283 15.47 53.08 -0.73
CA GLY A 283 14.29 53.78 -0.20
C GLY A 283 14.18 53.73 1.32
N ARG A 284 14.76 54.73 1.99
CA ARG A 284 14.72 54.98 3.45
C ARG A 284 13.32 55.42 3.91
N ALA A 285 12.94 55.10 5.15
CA ALA A 285 12.68 56.09 6.22
C ALA A 285 12.07 55.43 7.47
N ALA A 286 12.66 55.74 8.63
CA ALA A 286 12.05 55.61 9.95
C ALA A 286 11.52 56.98 10.39
N PRO A 287 10.69 57.04 11.44
CA PRO A 287 11.19 57.70 12.65
C PRO A 287 10.86 56.97 13.97
N ARG A 288 11.60 57.34 15.02
CA ARG A 288 11.53 56.86 16.41
C ARG A 288 10.85 57.89 17.32
N GLY A 289 10.34 57.40 18.46
CA GLY A 289 10.09 58.14 19.71
C GLY A 289 8.64 57.95 20.22
N GLY A 290 8.32 57.65 21.47
CA GLY A 290 9.07 57.41 22.71
C GLY A 290 8.08 57.10 23.86
N THR A 291 8.47 56.14 24.72
CA THR A 291 8.16 55.93 26.16
C THR A 291 6.85 56.42 26.82
N ARG A 292 6.13 55.53 27.54
CA ARG A 292 6.17 55.34 29.02
C ARG A 292 5.11 54.33 29.51
N ALA A 293 5.42 53.75 30.67
CA ALA A 293 4.69 52.72 31.40
C ALA A 293 3.34 53.18 31.99
N GLY A 294 2.44 52.22 32.20
CA GLY A 294 1.19 52.38 32.94
C GLY A 294 0.55 51.03 33.26
N ALA A 295 0.18 50.86 34.53
CA ALA A 295 -0.15 49.61 35.21
C ALA A 295 -1.47 48.94 34.81
N GLY A 296 -1.54 47.64 35.11
CA GLY A 296 -2.69 46.99 35.76
C GLY A 296 -4.04 47.02 35.05
N ALA A 297 -4.36 45.94 34.34
CA ALA A 297 -5.75 45.50 34.20
C ALA A 297 -5.78 43.97 34.15
N SER A 298 -6.14 43.40 35.30
CA SER A 298 -6.51 42.01 35.48
C SER A 298 -7.59 41.63 34.47
N ARG A 299 -7.28 40.72 33.54
CA ARG A 299 -8.28 40.01 32.73
C ARG A 299 -8.31 38.57 33.19
N LEU A 300 -9.34 38.24 33.96
CA LEU A 300 -9.89 36.90 34.08
C LEU A 300 -10.29 36.41 32.68
N THR A 301 -9.34 35.85 31.94
CA THR A 301 -9.68 35.01 30.79
C THR A 301 -10.14 33.68 31.33
N GLY A 302 -11.45 33.54 31.48
CA GLY A 302 -12.10 32.25 31.62
C GLY A 302 -11.58 31.32 30.53
N ALA A 303 -11.10 30.15 30.95
CA ALA A 303 -10.68 29.10 30.04
C ALA A 303 -11.91 28.63 29.25
N VAL A 304 -12.14 29.27 28.10
CA VAL A 304 -13.01 28.71 27.06
C VAL A 304 -12.30 27.43 26.62
N ALA A 305 -12.83 26.28 27.05
CA ALA A 305 -12.37 24.99 26.60
C ALA A 305 -12.45 24.97 25.07
N LEU A 306 -11.29 25.01 24.41
CA LEU A 306 -11.20 24.93 22.96
C LEU A 306 -11.93 23.65 22.51
N PRO A 307 -12.89 23.74 21.56
CA PRO A 307 -13.63 22.58 21.05
C PRO A 307 -12.73 21.46 20.48
N GLY A 308 -11.43 21.71 20.29
CA GLY A 308 -10.44 20.74 19.84
C GLY A 308 -9.85 19.81 20.90
N ALA A 309 -10.03 20.08 22.20
CA ALA A 309 -9.42 19.27 23.28
C ALA A 309 -10.16 17.94 23.55
N SER A 310 -11.44 17.84 23.19
CA SER A 310 -12.22 16.60 23.26
C SER A 310 -11.96 15.69 22.04
N VAL A 311 -11.88 16.30 20.85
CA VAL A 311 -11.54 15.61 19.59
C VAL A 311 -10.14 15.02 19.64
N SER A 312 -9.17 15.69 20.27
CA SER A 312 -7.80 15.17 20.44
C SER A 312 -7.73 13.96 21.38
N ARG A 313 -8.53 13.94 22.46
CA ARG A 313 -8.59 12.81 23.40
C ARG A 313 -9.25 11.58 22.78
N PHE A 314 -10.36 11.75 22.06
CA PHE A 314 -11.00 10.64 21.35
C PHE A 314 -10.07 10.03 20.29
N ALA A 315 -9.40 10.86 19.49
CA ALA A 315 -8.44 10.39 18.49
C ALA A 315 -7.23 9.67 19.12
N ALA A 316 -6.74 10.15 20.27
CA ALA A 316 -5.67 9.50 21.02
C ALA A 316 -6.10 8.13 21.59
N VAL A 317 -7.30 8.05 22.19
CA VAL A 317 -7.85 6.79 22.71
C VAL A 317 -8.13 5.80 21.58
N ALA A 318 -8.71 6.25 20.47
CA ALA A 318 -8.94 5.42 19.29
C ALA A 318 -7.61 4.91 18.70
N GLY A 319 -6.59 5.78 18.58
CA GLY A 319 -5.25 5.40 18.13
C GLY A 319 -4.59 4.36 19.04
N ALA A 320 -4.69 4.53 20.36
CA ALA A 320 -4.18 3.57 21.34
C ALA A 320 -4.93 2.24 21.29
N ALA A 321 -6.26 2.27 21.14
CA ALA A 321 -7.08 1.06 21.00
C ALA A 321 -6.73 0.27 19.73
N LEU A 322 -6.54 0.96 18.59
CA LEU A 322 -6.12 0.34 17.33
C LEU A 322 -4.72 -0.26 17.43
N ALA A 323 -3.76 0.47 18.01
CA ALA A 323 -2.40 -0.01 18.22
C ALA A 323 -2.38 -1.21 19.18
N GLY A 324 -3.21 -1.18 20.23
CA GLY A 324 -3.44 -2.31 21.13
C GLY A 324 -4.03 -3.52 20.40
N GLY A 325 -4.97 -3.30 19.50
CA GLY A 325 -5.53 -4.35 18.63
C GLY A 325 -4.46 -4.99 17.73
N TYR A 326 -3.61 -4.18 17.10
CA TYR A 326 -2.45 -4.67 16.34
C TYR A 326 -1.51 -5.52 17.21
N VAL A 327 -1.07 -5.01 18.37
CA VAL A 327 -0.20 -5.78 19.28
C VAL A 327 -0.88 -7.07 19.73
N ALA A 328 -2.17 -7.02 20.08
CA ALA A 328 -2.93 -8.20 20.51
C ALA A 328 -2.98 -9.30 19.44
N THR A 329 -2.92 -8.95 18.14
CA THR A 329 -2.89 -9.96 17.07
C THR A 329 -1.59 -10.74 16.99
N VAL A 330 -0.44 -10.14 17.36
CA VAL A 330 0.89 -10.75 17.19
C VAL A 330 1.55 -11.18 18.49
N ALA A 331 1.24 -10.52 19.61
CA ALA A 331 2.01 -10.67 20.85
C ALA A 331 1.98 -12.08 21.40
N ARG A 332 0.80 -12.71 21.52
CA ARG A 332 0.68 -14.05 22.08
C ARG A 332 1.32 -15.13 21.20
N PRO A 333 1.05 -15.21 19.88
CA PRO A 333 1.73 -16.16 19.00
C PRO A 333 3.26 -15.98 18.98
N LEU A 334 3.76 -14.74 18.94
CA LEU A 334 5.20 -14.47 19.00
C LEU A 334 5.80 -14.87 20.34
N ALA A 335 5.16 -14.54 21.47
CA ALA A 335 5.63 -14.94 22.79
C ALA A 335 5.70 -16.47 22.94
N HIS A 336 4.69 -17.19 22.43
CA HIS A 336 4.75 -18.66 22.40
C HIS A 336 5.93 -19.17 21.56
N ALA A 337 6.19 -18.57 20.41
CA ALA A 337 7.32 -18.94 19.55
C ALA A 337 8.69 -18.55 20.14
N VAL A 338 8.77 -17.50 20.97
CA VAL A 338 9.98 -17.16 21.74
C VAL A 338 10.25 -18.20 22.82
N LEU A 339 9.22 -18.60 23.57
CA LEU A 339 9.35 -19.58 24.65
C LEU A 339 9.61 -20.99 24.12
N ASN A 340 9.06 -21.32 22.96
CA ASN A 340 9.21 -22.62 22.31
C ASN A 340 9.26 -22.46 20.78
N PRO A 341 10.46 -22.32 20.18
CA PRO A 341 10.64 -22.09 18.75
C PRO A 341 10.47 -23.37 17.91
N SER A 342 9.34 -24.06 18.06
CA SER A 342 8.96 -25.18 17.22
C SER A 342 8.42 -24.72 15.86
N PRO A 343 8.57 -25.52 14.78
CA PRO A 343 8.01 -25.21 13.46
C PRO A 343 6.54 -24.78 13.49
N TYR A 344 5.70 -25.53 14.21
CA TYR A 344 4.27 -25.22 14.36
C TYR A 344 4.01 -23.84 14.99
N LEU A 345 4.73 -23.48 16.06
CA LEU A 345 4.55 -22.19 16.73
C LEU A 345 5.09 -21.04 15.90
N LEU A 346 6.17 -21.24 15.14
CA LEU A 346 6.69 -20.25 14.19
C LEU A 346 5.71 -20.01 13.03
N GLN A 347 5.16 -21.06 12.42
CA GLN A 347 4.12 -20.94 11.38
C GLN A 347 2.88 -20.19 11.91
N ARG A 348 2.46 -20.50 13.15
CA ARG A 348 1.36 -19.79 13.81
C ARG A 348 1.70 -18.30 14.04
N ALA A 349 2.94 -18.00 14.42
CA ALA A 349 3.42 -16.65 14.61
C ALA A 349 3.47 -15.88 13.27
N VAL A 350 4.01 -16.46 12.21
CA VAL A 350 4.04 -15.89 10.85
C VAL A 350 2.62 -15.62 10.35
N GLY A 351 1.74 -16.62 10.43
CA GLY A 351 0.34 -16.45 10.07
C GLY A 351 -0.37 -15.36 10.88
N SER A 352 0.00 -15.17 12.15
CA SER A 352 -0.51 -14.06 12.96
C SER A 352 0.02 -12.70 12.51
N GLY A 353 1.30 -12.63 12.11
CA GLY A 353 1.92 -11.44 11.52
C GLY A 353 1.29 -11.02 10.21
N ILE A 354 0.93 -11.98 9.35
CA ILE A 354 0.16 -11.73 8.11
C ILE A 354 -1.23 -11.18 8.44
N ARG A 355 -1.92 -11.74 9.44
CA ARG A 355 -3.25 -11.24 9.86
C ARG A 355 -3.21 -9.88 10.55
N ALA A 356 -2.08 -9.54 11.17
CA ALA A 356 -1.84 -8.25 11.81
C ALA A 356 -1.72 -7.10 10.80
N MET A 357 -1.63 -7.41 9.51
CA MET A 357 -1.48 -6.40 8.48
C MET A 357 -2.66 -5.43 8.41
N ILE A 358 -3.89 -5.97 8.41
CA ILE A 358 -5.10 -5.16 8.37
C ILE A 358 -5.21 -4.22 9.58
N PRO A 359 -5.03 -4.69 10.84
CA PRO A 359 -4.92 -3.79 12.00
C PRO A 359 -3.84 -2.72 11.86
N LEU A 360 -2.64 -3.06 11.37
CA LEU A 360 -1.56 -2.09 11.21
C LEU A 360 -1.92 -1.01 10.18
N GLN A 361 -2.45 -1.40 9.01
CA GLN A 361 -2.94 -0.45 8.00
C GLN A 361 -4.02 0.47 8.57
N ALA A 362 -4.95 -0.06 9.39
CA ALA A 362 -5.98 0.74 10.06
C ALA A 362 -5.38 1.73 11.07
N VAL A 363 -4.37 1.32 11.85
CA VAL A 363 -3.61 2.22 12.74
C VAL A 363 -2.99 3.36 11.92
N LEU A 364 -2.30 3.03 10.82
CA LEU A 364 -1.63 4.02 9.97
C LEU A 364 -2.64 4.99 9.33
N ALA A 365 -3.78 4.49 8.85
CA ALA A 365 -4.85 5.33 8.30
C ALA A 365 -5.48 6.25 9.35
N SER A 366 -5.75 5.74 10.56
CA SER A 366 -6.28 6.54 11.67
C SER A 366 -5.31 7.63 12.11
N ARG A 367 -4.01 7.34 12.15
CA ARG A 367 -2.96 8.33 12.45
C ARG A 367 -2.88 9.46 11.45
N ALA A 368 -3.23 9.19 10.19
CA ALA A 368 -3.33 10.21 9.16
C ALA A 368 -4.67 10.99 9.19
N GLY A 369 -5.53 10.74 10.19
CA GLY A 369 -6.85 11.37 10.34
C GLY A 369 -7.96 10.71 9.53
N ALA A 370 -7.67 9.64 8.80
CA ALA A 370 -8.65 8.93 7.95
C ALA A 370 -9.41 7.84 8.72
N HIS A 371 -10.12 8.23 9.80
CA HIS A 371 -10.81 7.27 10.68
C HIS A 371 -11.86 6.41 9.97
N ARG A 372 -12.57 6.96 8.97
CA ARG A 372 -13.53 6.19 8.15
C ARG A 372 -12.84 5.08 7.36
N THR A 373 -11.67 5.37 6.78
CA THR A 373 -10.84 4.37 6.08
C THR A 373 -10.36 3.30 7.07
N ALA A 374 -9.92 3.70 8.27
CA ALA A 374 -9.49 2.76 9.31
C ALA A 374 -10.61 1.79 9.72
N VAL A 375 -11.84 2.29 9.93
CA VAL A 375 -13.01 1.45 10.22
C VAL A 375 -13.34 0.53 9.04
N GLY A 376 -13.32 1.05 7.81
CA GLY A 376 -13.54 0.25 6.61
C GLY A 376 -12.53 -0.89 6.46
N LEU A 377 -11.24 -0.62 6.73
CA LEU A 377 -10.19 -1.65 6.73
C LEU A 377 -10.46 -2.71 7.80
N LEU A 378 -10.82 -2.32 9.01
CA LEU A 378 -11.14 -3.29 10.08
C LEU A 378 -12.36 -4.14 9.76
N ALA A 379 -13.34 -3.62 9.02
CA ALA A 379 -14.49 -4.39 8.57
C ALA A 379 -14.11 -5.52 7.60
N LEU A 380 -12.92 -5.46 6.97
CA LEU A 380 -12.39 -6.54 6.13
C LEU A 380 -11.83 -7.72 6.96
N VAL A 381 -11.48 -7.52 8.24
CA VAL A 381 -10.94 -8.57 9.12
C VAL A 381 -11.84 -9.81 9.22
N PRO A 382 -13.16 -9.71 9.53
CA PRO A 382 -14.02 -10.88 9.59
C PRO A 382 -14.18 -11.56 8.22
N VAL A 383 -14.16 -10.81 7.12
CA VAL A 383 -14.25 -11.34 5.76
C VAL A 383 -12.99 -12.16 5.43
N ALA A 384 -11.81 -11.58 5.65
CA ALA A 384 -10.54 -12.27 5.47
C ALA A 384 -10.46 -13.57 6.30
N ARG A 385 -10.94 -13.55 7.55
CA ARG A 385 -11.00 -14.74 8.43
C ARG A 385 -12.01 -15.81 7.98
N ARG A 386 -13.09 -15.43 7.30
CA ARG A 386 -14.08 -16.40 6.79
C ARG A 386 -13.55 -17.07 5.51
N LEU A 387 -12.91 -16.31 4.64
CA LEU A 387 -12.39 -16.81 3.38
C LEU A 387 -11.12 -17.65 3.55
N SER A 388 -10.23 -17.27 4.48
CA SER A 388 -9.06 -18.09 4.82
C SER A 388 -9.43 -19.48 5.35
N ARG A 389 -10.60 -19.62 5.98
CA ARG A 389 -11.11 -20.90 6.49
C ARG A 389 -11.72 -21.79 5.40
N LYS A 390 -12.09 -21.22 4.26
CA LYS A 390 -12.72 -21.95 3.15
C LYS A 390 -11.74 -22.51 2.13
N VAL A 391 -10.47 -22.09 2.19
CA VAL A 391 -9.44 -22.48 1.20
C VAL A 391 -8.26 -23.22 1.85
N SER A 392 -8.23 -23.34 3.18
CA SER A 392 -7.47 -24.42 3.82
C SER A 392 -8.38 -25.63 4.00
N ALA A 393 -8.45 -26.44 2.95
CA ALA A 393 -8.77 -27.85 3.08
C ALA A 393 -7.96 -28.61 2.02
N THR A 394 -6.96 -29.34 2.51
CA THR A 394 -6.12 -30.33 1.80
C THR A 394 -4.91 -29.78 1.06
#